data_AF-A0A382XLW9-F1
#
_entry.id   AF-A0A382XLW9-F1
#
_cell.length_a   1.000
_cell.length_b   1.000
_cell.length_c   1.000
_cell.angle_alpha   90.00
_cell.angle_beta   90.00
_cell.angle_gamma   90.00
#
_symmetry.space_group_name_H-M   'P 1'
#
loop_
_entity.id
_entity.type
_entity.pdbx_description
1 polymer ?
#
loop_
_entity_poly.entity_id
_entity_poly.type
_entity_poly.pdbx_seq_one_letter_code
_entity_poly.pdbx_strand_id
1 'polypeptide(L)'
;MEFGSDGKFKGVNYPTETLKVAAENGYTNHTLIGNKLSRVRFFPEQIKEHNVWPFAIKTLAMYKGVDPKLEDGQLTIGDIAVPLDQFNDLWIDFPSLPPTATFLAKDTPAGISAAEVLFELEDIPDDEWDEETEDLQELIQGKIVLVGDTSEVSHDIFTSPIGEVYGIEFLADTIYTLMNNAPIRPASDTSELLVILILFFAFVLVTLVPKFENALFFLIILGYTAFSVCMYIYYGVAYSMSYSLIACILSTGSINLYLFMMERKQKGF
;
A
#
# COMPACT_ATOMS: atom_id res chain seq x y z
N MET A 1 -4.51 -14.18 -10.86
CA MET A 1 -3.26 -14.95 -11.12
C MET A 1 -3.22 -16.13 -10.17
N GLU A 2 -2.65 -17.25 -10.58
CA GLU A 2 -2.46 -18.42 -9.75
C GLU A 2 -0.97 -18.59 -9.43
N PHE A 3 -0.68 -18.74 -8.15
CA PHE A 3 0.65 -19.08 -7.65
C PHE A 3 0.61 -20.44 -6.96
N GLY A 4 1.65 -21.24 -7.15
CA GLY A 4 1.84 -22.49 -6.42
C GLY A 4 2.11 -22.25 -4.94
N SER A 5 2.03 -23.33 -4.14
CA SER A 5 2.45 -23.33 -2.74
C SER A 5 3.94 -23.02 -2.55
N ASP A 6 4.74 -23.13 -3.62
CA ASP A 6 6.14 -22.74 -3.70
C ASP A 6 6.33 -21.26 -4.08
N GLY A 7 5.24 -20.50 -4.24
CA GLY A 7 5.26 -19.08 -4.64
C GLY A 7 5.54 -18.85 -6.12
N LYS A 8 5.62 -19.91 -6.94
CA LYS A 8 5.87 -19.76 -8.38
C LYS A 8 4.59 -19.50 -9.15
N PHE A 9 4.68 -18.65 -10.15
CA PHE A 9 3.59 -18.36 -11.06
C PHE A 9 3.18 -19.64 -11.82
N LYS A 10 1.89 -19.96 -11.79
CA LYS A 10 1.31 -21.09 -12.52
C LYS A 10 0.50 -20.66 -13.74
N GLY A 11 -0.14 -19.50 -13.68
CA GLY A 11 -0.94 -19.00 -14.77
C GLY A 11 -1.88 -17.86 -14.37
N VAL A 12 -2.72 -17.49 -15.32
CA VAL A 12 -3.75 -16.44 -15.15
C VAL A 12 -5.11 -17.10 -15.31
N ASN A 13 -5.96 -16.94 -14.29
CA ASN A 13 -7.37 -17.29 -14.39
C ASN A 13 -8.09 -16.17 -15.10
N TYR A 14 -8.65 -16.48 -16.26
CA TYR A 14 -9.45 -15.55 -17.05
C TYR A 14 -10.94 -15.77 -16.79
N PRO A 15 -11.76 -14.72 -16.94
CA PRO A 15 -13.20 -14.86 -16.92
C PRO A 15 -13.68 -15.72 -18.10
N THR A 16 -14.97 -16.05 -18.12
CA THR A 16 -15.59 -16.77 -19.24
C THR A 16 -15.34 -16.06 -20.58
N GLU A 17 -15.30 -16.80 -21.69
CA GLU A 17 -14.97 -16.25 -23.01
C GLU A 17 -15.86 -15.08 -23.41
N THR A 18 -17.14 -15.08 -23.00
CA THR A 18 -18.05 -13.95 -23.22
C THR A 18 -17.56 -12.65 -22.56
N LEU A 19 -17.14 -12.72 -21.30
CA LEU A 19 -16.63 -11.56 -20.56
C LEU A 19 -15.24 -11.15 -21.02
N LYS A 20 -14.43 -12.11 -21.44
CA LYS A 20 -13.06 -11.87 -21.92
C LYS A 20 -13.01 -11.00 -23.18
N VAL A 21 -14.05 -11.04 -24.02
CA VAL A 21 -14.17 -10.19 -25.22
C VAL A 21 -14.75 -8.82 -24.89
N ALA A 22 -15.61 -8.74 -23.86
CA ALA A 22 -16.36 -7.53 -23.52
C ALA A 22 -15.68 -6.65 -22.46
N ALA A 23 -14.74 -7.21 -21.68
CA ALA A 23 -14.13 -6.52 -20.55
C ALA A 23 -12.62 -6.76 -20.48
N GLU A 24 -11.93 -5.75 -19.98
CA GLU A 24 -10.53 -5.88 -19.57
C GLU A 24 -10.44 -6.70 -18.28
N ASN A 25 -9.35 -7.44 -18.13
CA ASN A 25 -9.08 -8.21 -16.92
C ASN A 25 -7.99 -7.55 -16.07
N GLY A 26 -7.98 -7.93 -14.79
CA GLY A 26 -6.97 -7.51 -13.84
C GLY A 26 -6.96 -8.42 -12.62
N TYR A 27 -5.99 -8.24 -11.75
CA TYR A 27 -5.86 -9.01 -10.52
C TYR A 27 -6.01 -8.13 -9.27
N THR A 28 -6.37 -8.73 -8.13
CA THR A 28 -6.55 -8.06 -6.84
C THR A 28 -5.51 -8.59 -5.83
N ASN A 29 -4.23 -8.41 -6.14
CA ASN A 29 -3.16 -8.98 -5.32
C ASN A 29 -2.69 -7.97 -4.28
N HIS A 30 -3.00 -8.28 -3.04
CA HIS A 30 -2.73 -7.45 -1.88
C HIS A 30 -1.73 -8.13 -0.95
N THR A 31 -1.02 -7.35 -0.16
CA THR A 31 -0.12 -7.88 0.89
C THR A 31 -0.66 -7.56 2.28
N LEU A 32 -0.51 -8.53 3.17
CA LEU A 32 -0.83 -8.40 4.59
C LEU A 32 0.40 -7.90 5.36
N ILE A 33 0.21 -6.88 6.19
CA ILE A 33 1.22 -6.36 7.11
C ILE A 33 0.62 -6.38 8.51
N GLY A 34 1.19 -7.19 9.40
CA GLY A 34 0.65 -7.36 10.76
C GLY A 34 -0.80 -7.85 10.76
N ASN A 35 -1.13 -8.78 9.85
CA ASN A 35 -2.50 -9.25 9.56
C ASN A 35 -3.45 -8.18 8.99
N LYS A 36 -2.92 -7.06 8.49
CA LYS A 36 -3.70 -5.95 7.94
C LYS A 36 -3.35 -5.65 6.50
N LEU A 37 -4.35 -5.60 5.66
CA LEU A 37 -4.27 -5.31 4.23
C LEU A 37 -3.95 -3.83 4.02
N SER A 38 -2.85 -3.54 3.32
CA SER A 38 -2.32 -2.16 3.23
C SER A 38 -1.50 -1.83 1.99
N ARG A 39 -1.21 -2.82 1.13
CA ARG A 39 -0.45 -2.60 -0.12
C ARG A 39 -0.95 -3.47 -1.26
N VAL A 40 -0.75 -2.99 -2.48
CA VAL A 40 -0.95 -3.75 -3.73
C VAL A 40 0.41 -4.19 -4.26
N ARG A 41 0.58 -5.49 -4.51
CA ARG A 41 1.83 -6.02 -5.07
C ARG A 41 1.80 -6.06 -6.59
N PHE A 42 2.87 -5.57 -7.19
CA PHE A 42 3.14 -5.66 -8.61
C PHE A 42 4.03 -6.84 -8.94
N PHE A 43 3.81 -7.39 -10.12
CA PHE A 43 4.55 -8.53 -10.64
C PHE A 43 5.16 -8.14 -12.00
N PRO A 44 6.32 -7.46 -12.01
CA PRO A 44 6.87 -6.85 -13.22
C PRO A 44 7.09 -7.84 -14.37
N GLU A 45 7.49 -9.08 -14.07
CA GLU A 45 7.67 -10.14 -15.08
C GLU A 45 6.33 -10.51 -15.72
N GLN A 46 5.31 -10.78 -14.90
CA GLN A 46 3.98 -11.17 -15.36
C GLN A 46 3.27 -10.02 -16.09
N ILE A 47 3.49 -8.78 -15.67
CA ILE A 47 3.01 -7.59 -16.37
C ILE A 47 3.63 -7.51 -17.78
N LYS A 48 4.95 -7.71 -17.91
CA LYS A 48 5.64 -7.66 -19.21
C LYS A 48 5.26 -8.81 -20.13
N GLU A 49 5.13 -10.03 -19.61
CA GLU A 49 4.90 -11.23 -20.41
C GLU A 49 3.43 -11.47 -20.75
N HIS A 50 2.52 -11.09 -19.85
CA HIS A 50 1.09 -11.42 -19.96
C HIS A 50 0.17 -10.21 -19.96
N ASN A 51 0.70 -8.99 -19.81
CA ASN A 51 -0.07 -7.73 -19.74
C ASN A 51 -1.18 -7.75 -18.69
N VAL A 52 -0.95 -8.42 -17.55
CA VAL A 52 -1.92 -8.50 -16.46
C VAL A 52 -1.56 -7.47 -15.40
N TRP A 53 -2.44 -6.50 -15.21
CA TRP A 53 -2.27 -5.41 -14.25
C TRP A 53 -3.18 -5.57 -13.03
N PRO A 54 -2.87 -4.93 -11.89
CA PRO A 54 -3.85 -4.84 -10.83
C PRO A 54 -5.10 -4.09 -11.31
N PHE A 55 -6.27 -4.54 -10.85
CA PHE A 55 -7.57 -4.03 -11.34
C PHE A 55 -7.67 -2.51 -11.23
N ALA A 56 -7.35 -1.94 -10.06
CA ALA A 56 -7.36 -0.51 -9.81
C ALA A 56 -6.49 0.30 -10.81
N ILE A 57 -5.33 -0.25 -11.20
CA ILE A 57 -4.41 0.42 -12.14
C ILE A 57 -5.03 0.47 -13.53
N LYS A 58 -5.56 -0.66 -13.98
CA LYS A 58 -6.18 -0.78 -15.28
C LYS A 58 -7.42 0.11 -15.38
N THR A 59 -8.26 0.13 -14.35
CA THR A 59 -9.44 1.02 -14.26
C THR A 59 -9.05 2.49 -14.39
N LEU A 60 -8.06 2.96 -13.62
CA LEU A 60 -7.62 4.35 -13.68
C LEU A 60 -6.97 4.70 -15.03
N ALA A 61 -6.20 3.78 -15.60
CA ALA A 61 -5.58 3.94 -16.91
C ALA A 61 -6.62 4.05 -18.03
N MET A 62 -7.65 3.19 -18.00
CA MET A 62 -8.79 3.25 -18.92
C MET A 62 -9.56 4.57 -18.78
N TYR A 63 -9.83 4.99 -17.55
CA TYR A 63 -10.50 6.27 -17.27
C TYR A 63 -9.73 7.47 -17.83
N LYS A 64 -8.39 7.46 -17.76
CA LYS A 64 -7.53 8.49 -18.34
C LYS A 64 -7.25 8.30 -19.83
N GLY A 65 -7.61 7.17 -20.44
CA GLY A 65 -7.29 6.84 -21.83
C GLY A 65 -5.79 6.71 -22.10
N VAL A 66 -5.01 6.22 -21.13
CA VAL A 66 -3.55 6.06 -21.21
C VAL A 66 -3.13 4.64 -20.88
N ASP A 67 -1.99 4.20 -21.41
CA ASP A 67 -1.40 2.91 -21.03
C ASP A 67 -0.53 3.05 -19.77
N PRO A 68 -0.71 2.19 -18.75
CA PRO A 68 0.13 2.20 -17.57
C PRO A 68 1.52 1.63 -17.89
N LYS A 69 2.56 2.16 -17.24
CA LYS A 69 3.94 1.70 -17.40
C LYS A 69 4.57 1.44 -16.05
N LEU A 70 5.41 0.41 -15.99
CA LEU A 70 6.18 0.05 -14.80
C LEU A 70 7.64 -0.15 -15.21
N GLU A 71 8.48 0.82 -14.87
CA GLU A 71 9.90 0.86 -15.21
C GLU A 71 10.70 1.26 -13.97
N ASP A 72 11.78 0.54 -13.68
CA ASP A 72 12.72 0.82 -12.57
C ASP A 72 12.04 1.06 -11.20
N GLY A 73 11.00 0.29 -10.90
CA GLY A 73 10.24 0.41 -9.65
C GLY A 73 9.31 1.63 -9.59
N GLN A 74 9.10 2.34 -10.69
CA GLN A 74 8.19 3.47 -10.80
C GLN A 74 6.99 3.13 -11.69
N LEU A 75 5.79 3.27 -11.12
CA LEU A 75 4.52 3.19 -11.85
C LEU A 75 4.20 4.56 -12.44
N THR A 76 3.87 4.60 -13.73
CA THR A 76 3.44 5.82 -14.44
C THR A 76 2.10 5.58 -15.13
N ILE A 77 1.13 6.48 -14.89
CA ILE A 77 -0.20 6.47 -15.52
C ILE A 77 -0.49 7.90 -16.00
N GLY A 78 -0.13 8.20 -17.25
CA GLY A 78 -0.25 9.56 -17.80
C GLY A 78 0.62 10.56 -17.03
N ASP A 79 -0.02 11.47 -16.30
CA ASP A 79 0.58 12.49 -15.44
C ASP A 79 0.92 12.00 -14.02
N ILE A 80 0.41 10.84 -13.61
CA ILE A 80 0.67 10.25 -12.29
C ILE A 80 1.96 9.43 -12.34
N ALA A 81 2.88 9.70 -11.41
CA ALA A 81 4.11 8.94 -11.26
C ALA A 81 4.34 8.58 -9.78
N VAL A 82 4.36 7.28 -9.48
CA VAL A 82 4.41 6.78 -8.11
C VAL A 82 5.51 5.73 -7.96
N PRO A 83 6.44 5.88 -7.00
CA PRO A 83 7.43 4.86 -6.71
C PRO A 83 6.82 3.68 -5.95
N LEU A 84 7.19 2.47 -6.33
CA LEU A 84 6.96 1.24 -5.58
C LEU A 84 8.10 1.00 -4.59
N ASP A 85 7.87 0.13 -3.61
CA ASP A 85 8.94 -0.30 -2.71
C ASP A 85 9.83 -1.38 -3.33
N GLN A 86 10.88 -1.79 -2.61
CA GLN A 86 11.82 -2.82 -3.04
C GLN A 86 11.18 -4.19 -3.35
N PHE A 87 9.94 -4.43 -2.92
CA PHE A 87 9.17 -5.64 -3.21
C PHE A 87 8.14 -5.45 -4.34
N ASN A 88 8.19 -4.29 -5.01
CA ASN A 88 7.21 -3.82 -5.97
C ASN A 88 5.81 -3.64 -5.34
N ASP A 89 5.73 -3.23 -4.08
CA ASP A 89 4.45 -2.94 -3.43
C ASP A 89 4.13 -1.44 -3.48
N LEU A 90 2.89 -1.13 -3.87
CA LEU A 90 2.29 0.21 -3.77
C LEU A 90 1.62 0.35 -2.41
N TRP A 91 1.98 1.38 -1.67
CA TRP A 91 1.41 1.68 -0.36
C TRP A 91 0.09 2.42 -0.53
N ILE A 92 -0.93 1.99 0.22
CA ILE A 92 -2.28 2.52 0.07
C ILE A 92 -2.57 3.44 1.24
N ASP A 93 -3.05 4.63 0.89
CA ASP A 93 -3.51 5.60 1.86
C ASP A 93 -5.02 5.44 2.03
N PHE A 94 -5.43 5.22 3.27
CA PHE A 94 -6.83 4.99 3.60
C PHE A 94 -7.47 6.31 4.01
N PRO A 95 -8.68 6.63 3.52
CA PRO A 95 -9.36 7.85 3.92
C PRO A 95 -9.67 7.84 5.42
N SER A 96 -9.62 9.03 6.04
CA SER A 96 -10.05 9.18 7.42
C SER A 96 -11.58 9.05 7.50
N LEU A 97 -12.05 7.99 8.14
CA LEU A 97 -13.47 7.80 8.41
C LEU A 97 -13.91 8.56 9.68
N PRO A 98 -15.16 9.03 9.74
CA PRO A 98 -15.78 9.48 10.98
C PRO A 98 -15.67 8.40 12.07
N PRO A 99 -15.56 8.74 13.37
CA PRO A 99 -15.39 7.76 14.45
C PRO A 99 -16.50 6.70 14.56
N THR A 100 -17.67 6.96 13.99
CA THR A 100 -18.83 6.06 13.98
C THR A 100 -18.94 5.22 12.70
N ALA A 101 -18.12 5.52 11.67
CA ALA A 101 -18.14 4.83 10.39
C ALA A 101 -17.11 3.70 10.39
N THR A 102 -17.53 2.52 9.94
CA THR A 102 -16.69 1.34 9.76
C THR A 102 -16.42 1.12 8.28
N PHE A 103 -17.44 1.25 7.42
CA PHE A 103 -17.35 1.03 5.99
C PHE A 103 -17.65 2.31 5.21
N LEU A 104 -16.89 2.58 4.14
CA LEU A 104 -17.12 3.74 3.27
C LEU A 104 -18.51 3.67 2.61
N ALA A 105 -18.85 2.53 2.03
CA ALA A 105 -20.05 2.36 1.23
C ALA A 105 -21.33 2.35 2.07
N LYS A 106 -21.23 1.94 3.35
CA LYS A 106 -22.38 1.82 4.25
C LYS A 106 -22.60 3.05 5.12
N ASP A 107 -21.51 3.62 5.63
CA ASP A 107 -21.56 4.63 6.70
C ASP A 107 -21.27 6.04 6.19
N THR A 108 -21.02 6.21 4.89
CA THR A 108 -20.77 7.52 4.26
C THR A 108 -21.56 7.69 2.96
N PRO A 109 -21.78 8.94 2.49
CA PRO A 109 -22.44 9.20 1.21
C PRO A 109 -21.66 8.75 -0.04
N ALA A 110 -20.48 8.12 0.13
CA ALA A 110 -19.65 7.67 -0.98
C ALA A 110 -20.15 6.37 -1.62
N GLY A 111 -21.00 5.59 -0.93
CA GLY A 111 -21.61 4.37 -1.45
C GLY A 111 -23.05 4.59 -1.89
N ILE A 112 -23.47 3.82 -2.89
CA ILE A 112 -24.86 3.72 -3.33
C ILE A 112 -25.22 2.24 -3.39
N SER A 113 -26.35 1.86 -2.80
CA SER A 113 -26.83 0.48 -2.87
C SER A 113 -27.32 0.18 -4.28
N ALA A 114 -26.71 -0.80 -4.94
CA ALA A 114 -27.15 -1.24 -6.25
C ALA A 114 -28.60 -1.76 -6.24
N ALA A 115 -29.05 -2.34 -5.12
CA ALA A 115 -30.43 -2.78 -4.98
C ALA A 115 -31.40 -1.59 -4.92
N GLU A 116 -31.05 -0.53 -4.20
CA GLU A 116 -31.87 0.69 -4.14
C GLU A 116 -31.97 1.35 -5.51
N VAL A 117 -30.85 1.49 -6.23
CA VAL A 117 -30.84 1.99 -7.60
C VAL A 117 -31.73 1.13 -8.50
N LEU A 118 -31.63 -0.20 -8.42
CA LEU A 118 -32.46 -1.09 -9.24
C LEU A 118 -33.96 -0.96 -8.92
N PHE A 119 -34.33 -0.79 -7.66
CA PHE A 119 -35.72 -0.55 -7.26
C PHE A 119 -36.24 0.80 -7.75
N GLU A 120 -35.42 1.85 -7.72
CA GLU A 120 -35.78 3.16 -8.27
C GLU A 120 -35.99 3.11 -9.78
N LEU A 121 -35.20 2.29 -10.50
CA LEU A 121 -35.28 2.16 -11.95
C LEU A 121 -36.42 1.24 -12.46
N GLU A 122 -37.00 0.38 -11.61
CA GLU A 122 -37.92 -0.70 -12.04
C GLU A 122 -39.23 -0.18 -12.66
N ASP A 123 -39.75 0.94 -12.16
CA ASP A 123 -41.06 1.49 -12.52
C ASP A 123 -40.99 2.74 -13.42
N ILE A 124 -39.80 3.13 -13.87
CA ILE A 124 -39.61 4.32 -14.73
C ILE A 124 -39.95 3.96 -16.18
N PRO A 125 -40.97 4.59 -16.80
CA PRO A 125 -41.29 4.35 -18.19
C PRO A 125 -40.24 4.99 -19.12
N ASP A 126 -40.00 4.35 -20.29
CA ASP A 126 -38.95 4.77 -21.24
C ASP A 126 -39.06 6.24 -21.69
N ASP A 127 -40.26 6.81 -21.70
CA ASP A 127 -40.52 8.21 -22.09
C ASP A 127 -40.20 9.24 -21.00
N GLU A 128 -40.04 8.81 -19.75
CA GLU A 128 -39.65 9.64 -18.60
C GLU A 128 -38.24 9.30 -18.08
N TRP A 129 -37.54 8.35 -18.71
CA TRP A 129 -36.22 7.86 -18.27
C TRP A 129 -35.18 8.96 -18.03
N ASP A 130 -35.05 9.91 -18.96
CA ASP A 130 -34.04 10.96 -18.84
C ASP A 130 -34.35 11.96 -17.72
N GLU A 131 -35.64 12.25 -17.46
CA GLU A 131 -36.06 13.19 -16.41
C GLU A 131 -35.99 12.53 -15.03
N GLU A 132 -36.51 11.30 -14.89
CA GLU A 132 -36.57 10.57 -13.62
C GLU A 132 -35.21 10.01 -13.18
N THR A 133 -34.23 9.86 -14.09
CA THR A 133 -32.88 9.39 -13.75
C THR A 133 -31.83 10.49 -13.69
N GLU A 134 -32.18 11.77 -13.84
CA GLU A 134 -31.22 12.89 -13.88
C GLU A 134 -30.27 12.88 -12.67
N ASP A 135 -30.82 12.73 -11.46
CA ASP A 135 -30.04 12.68 -10.21
C ASP A 135 -29.07 11.49 -10.18
N LEU A 136 -29.52 10.29 -10.58
CA LEU A 136 -28.70 9.09 -10.65
C LEU A 136 -27.61 9.21 -11.72
N GLN A 137 -27.93 9.84 -12.86
CA GLN A 137 -26.98 10.12 -13.92
C GLN A 137 -25.90 11.08 -13.42
N GLU A 138 -26.23 12.14 -12.69
CA GLU A 138 -25.24 13.06 -12.10
C GLU A 138 -24.28 12.34 -11.13
N LEU A 139 -24.80 11.35 -10.39
CA LEU A 139 -24.00 10.55 -9.47
C LEU A 139 -22.97 9.67 -10.18
N ILE A 140 -23.26 9.19 -11.40
CA ILE A 140 -22.45 8.16 -12.09
C ILE A 140 -21.67 8.73 -13.29
N GLN A 141 -22.26 9.64 -14.06
CA GLN A 141 -21.75 10.07 -15.35
C GLN A 141 -20.36 10.71 -15.21
N GLY A 142 -19.42 10.21 -16.02
CA GLY A 142 -18.04 10.69 -16.03
C GLY A 142 -17.22 10.30 -14.79
N LYS A 143 -17.72 9.42 -13.92
CA LYS A 143 -16.98 8.93 -12.74
C LYS A 143 -16.58 7.47 -12.93
N ILE A 144 -15.58 7.04 -12.14
CA ILE A 144 -15.25 5.62 -12.02
C ILE A 144 -16.24 4.99 -11.05
N VAL A 145 -17.05 4.04 -11.53
CA VAL A 145 -17.99 3.28 -10.71
C VAL A 145 -17.42 1.90 -10.44
N LEU A 146 -17.36 1.54 -9.16
CA LEU A 146 -16.92 0.23 -8.70
C LEU A 146 -18.13 -0.53 -8.16
N VAL A 147 -18.40 -1.70 -8.72
CA VAL A 147 -19.51 -2.56 -8.32
C VAL A 147 -18.94 -3.82 -7.67
N GLY A 148 -19.35 -4.11 -6.45
CA GLY A 148 -18.87 -5.24 -5.67
C GLY A 148 -19.92 -5.75 -4.68
N ASP A 149 -19.71 -6.98 -4.20
CA ASP A 149 -20.57 -7.59 -3.19
C ASP A 149 -20.17 -7.06 -1.80
N THR A 150 -21.13 -6.45 -1.10
CA THR A 150 -20.94 -5.94 0.27
C THR A 150 -21.68 -6.80 1.30
N SER A 151 -22.15 -7.99 0.91
CA SER A 151 -22.81 -8.92 1.83
C SER A 151 -21.81 -9.56 2.78
N GLU A 152 -22.20 -9.74 4.04
CA GLU A 152 -21.38 -10.40 5.05
C GLU A 152 -21.07 -11.87 4.70
N VAL A 153 -21.89 -12.50 3.85
CA VAL A 153 -21.75 -13.90 3.43
C VAL A 153 -20.68 -14.09 2.37
N SER A 154 -20.38 -13.06 1.59
CA SER A 154 -19.34 -13.09 0.54
C SER A 154 -17.93 -13.28 1.11
N HIS A 155 -17.74 -12.99 2.41
CA HIS A 155 -16.45 -12.94 3.09
C HIS A 155 -15.43 -12.02 2.38
N ASP A 156 -15.88 -11.05 1.58
CA ASP A 156 -15.02 -10.04 0.93
C ASP A 156 -14.73 -8.84 1.86
N ILE A 157 -14.53 -9.15 3.16
CA ILE A 157 -14.21 -8.17 4.20
C ILE A 157 -12.79 -8.44 4.67
N PHE A 158 -11.95 -7.41 4.65
CA PHE A 158 -10.56 -7.49 5.03
C PHE A 158 -10.26 -6.57 6.21
N THR A 159 -9.38 -7.02 7.11
CA THR A 159 -8.84 -6.15 8.15
C THR A 159 -7.76 -5.24 7.55
N SER A 160 -7.85 -3.94 7.80
CA SER A 160 -6.88 -2.91 7.39
C SER A 160 -6.29 -2.17 8.61
N PRO A 161 -5.29 -1.28 8.43
CA PRO A 161 -4.81 -0.38 9.47
C PRO A 161 -5.90 0.41 10.19
N ILE A 162 -6.94 0.84 9.47
CA ILE A 162 -8.00 1.73 9.99
C ILE A 162 -9.26 1.00 10.46
N GLY A 163 -9.40 -0.30 10.17
CA GLY A 163 -10.63 -1.05 10.50
C GLY A 163 -10.91 -2.14 9.48
N GLU A 164 -12.12 -2.66 9.48
CA GLU A 164 -12.60 -3.56 8.42
C GLU A 164 -12.96 -2.76 7.17
N VAL A 165 -12.64 -3.29 5.99
CA VAL A 165 -12.95 -2.67 4.69
C VAL A 165 -13.44 -3.73 3.72
N TYR A 166 -14.37 -3.38 2.84
CA TYR A 166 -14.76 -4.29 1.76
C TYR A 166 -13.66 -4.38 0.70
N GLY A 167 -13.55 -5.51 -0.01
CA GLY A 167 -12.59 -5.68 -1.10
C GLY A 167 -12.76 -4.63 -2.21
N ILE A 168 -14.00 -4.26 -2.50
CA ILE A 168 -14.32 -3.20 -3.47
C ILE A 168 -13.91 -1.80 -2.99
N GLU A 169 -14.05 -1.51 -1.69
CA GLU A 169 -13.60 -0.25 -1.08
C GLU A 169 -12.09 -0.14 -1.14
N PHE A 170 -11.37 -1.23 -0.91
CA PHE A 170 -9.93 -1.24 -1.04
C PHE A 170 -9.46 -0.93 -2.47
N LEU A 171 -10.20 -1.38 -3.50
CA LEU A 171 -9.93 -0.98 -4.88
C LEU A 171 -10.18 0.52 -5.08
N ALA A 172 -11.25 1.07 -4.48
CA ALA A 172 -11.54 2.50 -4.48
C ALA A 172 -10.40 3.30 -3.83
N ASP A 173 -9.93 2.87 -2.65
CA ASP A 173 -8.83 3.49 -1.92
C ASP A 173 -7.51 3.43 -2.70
N THR A 174 -7.27 2.34 -3.44
CA THR A 174 -6.11 2.22 -4.32
C THR A 174 -6.16 3.24 -5.46
N ILE A 175 -7.31 3.39 -6.11
CA ILE A 175 -7.51 4.39 -7.17
C ILE A 175 -7.37 5.80 -6.61
N TYR A 176 -7.99 6.07 -5.46
CA TYR A 176 -7.91 7.35 -4.77
C TYR A 176 -6.46 7.71 -4.38
N THR A 177 -5.72 6.75 -3.84
CA THR A 177 -4.28 6.90 -3.52
C THR A 177 -3.49 7.34 -4.76
N LEU A 178 -3.72 6.70 -5.90
CA LEU A 178 -3.02 7.03 -7.15
C LEU A 178 -3.41 8.39 -7.70
N MET A 179 -4.70 8.73 -7.68
CA MET A 179 -5.19 10.04 -8.10
C MET A 179 -4.58 11.18 -7.27
N ASN A 180 -4.21 10.90 -6.01
CA ASN A 180 -3.51 11.82 -5.12
C ASN A 180 -1.98 11.69 -5.14
N ASN A 181 -1.40 11.04 -6.16
CA ASN A 181 0.04 10.82 -6.32
C ASN A 181 0.71 10.04 -5.18
N ALA A 182 -0.01 9.09 -4.57
CA ALA A 182 0.47 8.23 -3.49
C ALA A 182 1.14 9.03 -2.35
N PRO A 183 0.33 9.68 -1.49
CA PRO A 183 0.84 10.55 -0.43
C PRO A 183 1.78 9.81 0.53
N ILE A 184 1.57 8.50 0.71
CA ILE A 184 2.49 7.62 1.43
C ILE A 184 3.37 6.87 0.43
N ARG A 185 4.68 7.01 0.59
CA ARG A 185 5.69 6.39 -0.29
C ARG A 185 6.83 5.77 0.51
N PRO A 186 7.43 4.68 0.01
CA PRO A 186 8.67 4.16 0.57
C PRO A 186 9.80 5.18 0.41
N ALA A 187 10.74 5.18 1.35
CA ALA A 187 12.01 5.87 1.17
C ALA A 187 12.76 5.25 -0.02
N SER A 188 13.44 6.08 -0.81
CA SER A 188 14.30 5.58 -1.89
C SER A 188 15.46 4.76 -1.34
N ASP A 189 15.96 3.80 -2.11
CA ASP A 189 17.12 2.98 -1.75
C ASP A 189 18.34 3.84 -1.38
N THR A 190 18.53 4.95 -2.10
CA THR A 190 19.63 5.89 -1.84
C THR A 190 19.47 6.58 -0.48
N SER A 191 18.25 7.02 -0.15
CA SER A 191 17.98 7.62 1.16
C SER A 191 18.09 6.62 2.30
N GLU A 192 17.63 5.37 2.11
CA GLU A 192 17.77 4.33 3.13
C GLU A 192 19.24 4.02 3.39
N LEU A 193 20.03 3.83 2.33
CA LEU A 193 21.47 3.57 2.45
C LEU A 193 22.19 4.70 3.18
N LEU A 194 21.86 5.96 2.85
CA LEU A 194 22.44 7.12 3.51
C LEU A 194 22.12 7.13 5.02
N VAL A 195 20.87 6.86 5.39
CA VAL A 195 20.44 6.81 6.80
C VAL A 195 21.15 5.67 7.54
N ILE A 196 21.25 4.48 6.96
CA ILE A 196 21.98 3.35 7.54
C ILE A 196 23.46 3.70 7.74
N LEU A 197 24.08 4.38 6.78
CA LEU A 197 25.47 4.85 6.86
C LEU A 197 25.66 5.90 7.96
N ILE A 198 24.72 6.83 8.13
CA ILE A 198 24.72 7.78 9.25
C ILE A 198 24.62 7.04 10.58
N LEU A 199 23.71 6.06 10.70
CA LEU A 199 23.58 5.25 11.91
C LEU A 199 24.89 4.51 12.20
N PHE A 200 25.51 3.89 11.20
CA PHE A 200 26.80 3.23 11.36
C PHE A 200 27.85 4.17 11.95
N PHE A 201 28.05 5.36 11.37
CA PHE A 201 29.00 6.33 11.89
C PHE A 201 28.64 6.80 13.30
N ALA A 202 27.36 7.03 13.59
CA ALA A 202 26.91 7.40 14.92
C ALA A 202 27.30 6.33 15.95
N PHE A 203 27.07 5.05 15.66
CA PHE A 203 27.46 3.93 16.53
C PHE A 203 28.98 3.83 16.71
N VAL A 204 29.77 4.02 15.66
CA VAL A 204 31.25 4.03 15.76
C VAL A 204 31.73 5.19 16.62
N LEU A 205 31.17 6.40 16.44
CA LEU A 205 31.54 7.57 17.24
C LEU A 205 31.22 7.40 18.72
N VAL A 206 30.15 6.69 19.07
CA VAL A 206 29.82 6.39 20.47
C VAL A 206 30.93 5.57 21.15
N THR A 207 31.62 4.68 20.42
CA THR A 207 32.74 3.90 20.99
C THR A 207 33.93 4.75 21.43
N LEU A 208 33.99 6.01 20.99
CA LEU A 208 35.01 6.97 21.44
C LEU A 208 34.66 7.61 22.79
N VAL A 209 33.46 7.38 23.32
CA VAL A 209 32.94 7.99 24.56
C VAL A 209 32.56 6.90 25.59
N PRO A 210 33.55 6.17 26.15
CA PRO A 210 33.34 4.91 26.89
C PRO A 210 32.51 5.01 28.16
N LYS A 211 32.31 6.21 28.71
CA LYS A 211 31.54 6.40 29.95
C LYS A 211 30.02 6.42 29.75
N PHE A 212 29.54 6.71 28.55
CA PHE A 212 28.11 6.97 28.30
C PHE A 212 27.54 6.15 27.12
N GLU A 213 28.25 5.12 26.68
CA GLU A 213 27.95 4.40 25.43
C GLU A 213 26.52 3.86 25.39
N ASN A 214 26.10 3.14 26.43
CA ASN A 214 24.75 2.55 26.48
C ASN A 214 23.63 3.60 26.45
N ALA A 215 23.84 4.75 27.10
CA ALA A 215 22.88 5.85 27.06
C ALA A 215 22.82 6.48 25.65
N LEU A 216 23.97 6.63 25.00
CA LEU A 216 24.06 7.16 23.64
C LEU A 216 23.50 6.20 22.60
N PHE A 217 23.72 4.88 22.71
CA PHE A 217 23.10 3.89 21.83
C PHE A 217 21.58 3.94 21.94
N PHE A 218 21.04 3.99 23.16
CA PHE A 218 19.60 4.14 23.36
C PHE A 218 19.06 5.45 22.76
N LEU A 219 19.80 6.54 22.92
CA LEU A 219 19.43 7.84 22.34
C LEU A 219 19.44 7.81 20.81
N ILE A 220 20.41 7.13 20.18
CA ILE A 220 20.43 6.96 18.71
C ILE A 220 19.22 6.16 18.24
N ILE A 221 18.89 5.05 18.93
CA ILE A 221 17.72 4.22 18.59
C ILE A 221 16.43 5.05 18.72
N LEU A 222 16.27 5.79 19.83
CA LEU A 222 15.10 6.63 20.05
C LEU A 222 15.02 7.76 19.00
N GLY A 223 16.15 8.38 18.70
CA GLY A 223 16.26 9.42 17.67
C GLY A 223 15.89 8.91 16.28
N TYR A 224 16.35 7.70 15.91
CA TYR A 224 15.99 7.08 14.64
C TYR A 224 14.50 6.73 14.54
N THR A 225 13.92 6.19 15.62
CA THR A 225 12.49 5.91 15.68
C THR A 225 11.68 7.20 15.56
N ALA A 226 12.05 8.25 16.30
CA ALA A 226 11.40 9.56 16.22
C ALA A 226 11.54 10.20 14.83
N PHE A 227 12.71 10.11 14.21
CA PHE A 227 12.94 10.56 12.84
C PHE A 227 12.04 9.83 11.85
N SER A 228 11.97 8.51 11.92
CA SER A 228 11.17 7.68 11.01
C SER A 228 9.67 7.99 11.15
N VAL A 229 9.17 8.17 12.39
CA VAL A 229 7.79 8.60 12.64
C VAL A 229 7.54 10.01 12.10
N CYS A 230 8.46 10.95 12.29
CA CYS A 230 8.36 12.32 11.79
C CYS A 230 8.31 12.35 10.26
N MET A 231 9.20 11.60 9.58
CA MET A 231 9.22 11.51 8.12
C MET A 231 7.93 10.91 7.57
N TYR A 232 7.37 9.92 8.25
CA TYR A 232 6.08 9.33 7.88
C TYR A 232 4.93 10.33 8.02
N ILE A 233 4.79 10.99 9.19
CA ILE A 233 3.66 11.88 9.47
C ILE A 233 3.69 13.16 8.62
N TYR A 234 4.85 13.80 8.50
CA TYR A 234 4.94 15.14 7.89
C TYR A 234 5.29 15.12 6.41
N TYR A 235 5.96 14.07 5.94
CA TYR A 235 6.44 14.00 4.55
C TYR A 235 5.90 12.79 3.79
N GLY A 236 5.12 11.91 4.45
CA GLY A 236 4.58 10.70 3.84
C GLY A 236 5.67 9.70 3.44
N VAL A 237 6.89 9.80 3.97
CA VAL A 237 8.01 8.92 3.60
C VAL A 237 8.22 7.87 4.69
N ALA A 238 8.03 6.61 4.33
CA ALA A 238 8.24 5.49 5.23
C ALA A 238 9.65 4.91 5.08
N TYR A 239 10.47 5.10 6.11
CA TYR A 239 11.78 4.45 6.25
C TYR A 239 11.65 3.07 6.91
N SER A 240 12.48 2.13 6.49
CA SER A 240 12.51 0.79 7.05
C SER A 240 12.94 0.77 8.52
N MET A 241 12.00 0.50 9.43
CA MET A 241 12.30 0.40 10.86
C MET A 241 12.87 -0.97 11.24
N SER A 242 12.30 -2.05 10.73
CA SER A 242 12.59 -3.42 11.20
C SER A 242 14.07 -3.78 11.08
N TYR A 243 14.63 -3.70 9.86
CA TYR A 243 16.03 -4.09 9.64
C TYR A 243 16.99 -3.12 10.34
N SER A 244 16.73 -1.82 10.31
CA SER A 244 17.56 -0.80 10.94
C SER A 244 17.60 -0.93 12.46
N LEU A 245 16.46 -1.19 13.12
CA LEU A 245 16.41 -1.38 14.57
C LEU A 245 17.07 -2.69 15.00
N ILE A 246 16.86 -3.78 14.26
CA ILE A 246 17.57 -5.04 14.51
C ILE A 246 19.08 -4.83 14.38
N ALA A 247 19.53 -4.14 13.33
CA ALA A 247 20.94 -3.80 13.12
C ALA A 247 21.49 -2.96 14.28
N CYS A 248 20.74 -1.98 14.78
CA CYS A 248 21.13 -1.17 15.94
C CYS A 248 21.29 -2.03 17.22
N ILE A 249 20.35 -2.94 17.49
CA ILE A 249 20.40 -3.82 18.66
C ILE A 249 21.61 -4.77 18.57
N LEU A 250 21.80 -5.41 17.41
CA LEU A 250 22.94 -6.29 17.18
C LEU A 250 24.27 -5.53 17.30
N SER A 251 24.35 -4.32 16.74
CA SER A 251 25.53 -3.45 16.83
C SER A 251 25.84 -3.10 18.29
N THR A 252 24.82 -2.75 19.07
CA THR A 252 24.97 -2.48 20.51
C THR A 252 25.57 -3.68 21.24
N GLY A 253 25.06 -4.90 20.97
CA GLY A 253 25.56 -6.13 21.57
C GLY A 253 27.00 -6.45 21.16
N SER A 254 27.31 -6.35 19.85
CA SER A 254 28.65 -6.61 19.32
C SER A 254 29.69 -5.63 19.84
N ILE A 255 29.37 -4.34 19.91
CA ILE A 255 30.27 -3.31 20.43
C ILE A 255 30.54 -3.52 21.92
N ASN A 256 29.50 -3.74 22.73
CA ASN A 256 29.68 -4.02 24.15
C ASN A 256 30.56 -5.26 24.40
N LEU A 257 30.36 -6.32 23.61
CA LEU A 257 31.18 -7.53 23.68
C LEU A 257 32.64 -7.25 23.30
N TYR A 258 32.88 -6.45 22.25
CA TYR A 258 34.20 -6.02 21.84
C TYR A 258 34.93 -5.24 22.94
N LEU A 259 34.27 -4.26 23.53
CA LEU A 259 34.82 -3.43 24.60
C LEU A 259 35.10 -4.25 25.86
N PHE A 260 34.21 -5.17 26.21
CA PHE A 260 34.44 -6.11 27.31
C PHE A 260 35.66 -7.01 27.09
N MET A 261 35.85 -7.54 25.88
CA MET A 261 37.04 -8.32 25.53
C MET A 261 38.32 -7.48 25.60
N MET A 262 38.27 -6.22 25.13
CA MET A 262 39.39 -5.28 25.25
C MET A 262 39.75 -4.99 26.71
N GLU A 263 38.75 -4.71 27.54
CA GLU A 263 38.95 -4.51 28.97
C GLU A 263 39.58 -5.74 29.65
N ARG A 264 39.13 -6.95 29.32
CA ARG A 264 39.72 -8.18 29.87
C ARG A 264 41.17 -8.38 29.43
N LYS A 265 41.50 -8.10 28.17
CA LYS A 265 42.88 -8.15 27.67
C LYS A 265 43.79 -7.15 28.39
N GLN A 266 43.29 -5.94 28.67
CA GLN A 266 44.05 -4.91 29.39
C GLN A 266 44.20 -5.22 30.89
N LYS A 267 43.21 -5.86 31.52
CA LYS A 267 43.21 -6.19 32.95
C LYS A 267 43.98 -7.46 33.31
N GLY A 268 44.59 -8.15 32.33
CA GLY A 268 45.55 -9.23 32.55
C GLY A 268 45.00 -10.42 33.34
N PHE A 269 44.35 -11.35 32.63
CA PHE A 269 44.40 -12.78 32.93
C PHE A 269 44.90 -13.51 31.69
#